data_AF-A0A5C6FF90-F1
#
_entry.id   AF-A0A5C6FF90-F1
#
_cell.length_a   1.000
_cell.length_b   1.000
_cell.length_c   1.000
_cell.angle_alpha   90.00
_cell.angle_beta   90.00
_cell.angle_gamma   90.00
#
_symmetry.space_group_name_H-M   'P 1'
#
loop_
_entity.id
_entity.type
_entity.pdbx_description
1 polymer ?
#
loop_
_entity_poly.entity_id
_entity_poly.type
_entity_poly.pdbx_seq_one_letter_code
_entity_poly.pdbx_strand_id
1 'polypeptide(L)'
;MTVKATNIKAAMSMKPAIKLASCLLVIAIIWLAVLPWIGRRAAVSERIDWLESKGIDPSAMYYTELDAMQPILQKLNLRDLARDRSGDRVSHFGR
;
A
#
# COMPACT_ATOMS: atom_id res chain seq x y z
N MET A 1 36.03 -0.68 -37.72
CA MET A 1 35.21 -0.35 -36.53
C MET A 1 34.95 1.15 -36.51
N THR A 2 33.80 1.60 -37.01
CA THR A 2 33.32 2.97 -36.83
C THR A 2 31.80 2.92 -36.73
N VAL A 3 31.28 2.75 -35.50
CA VAL A 3 29.84 2.83 -35.21
C VAL A 3 29.44 4.29 -35.36
N LYS A 4 28.97 4.60 -36.56
CA LYS A 4 28.52 5.90 -37.04
C LYS A 4 27.35 6.34 -36.15
N ALA A 5 27.49 7.49 -35.51
CA ALA A 5 26.52 8.22 -34.69
C ALA A 5 25.24 8.63 -35.49
N THR A 6 24.60 7.66 -36.11
CA THR A 6 23.53 7.82 -37.11
C THR A 6 22.15 7.68 -36.49
N ASN A 7 22.05 7.24 -35.22
CA ASN A 7 20.77 6.96 -34.55
C ASN A 7 20.27 8.07 -33.61
N ILE A 8 20.85 9.28 -33.65
CA ILE A 8 20.38 10.41 -32.80
C ILE A 8 19.60 11.46 -33.62
N LYS A 9 19.70 11.43 -34.96
CA LYS A 9 19.14 12.48 -35.83
C LYS A 9 17.95 12.05 -36.70
N ALA A 10 17.46 10.82 -36.59
CA ALA A 10 16.32 10.37 -37.38
C ALA A 10 15.00 10.82 -36.74
N ALA A 11 14.26 11.65 -37.47
CA ALA A 11 12.87 12.07 -37.24
C ALA A 11 12.62 13.17 -36.18
N MET A 12 13.42 14.23 -36.22
CA MET A 12 13.02 15.54 -35.70
C MET A 12 11.96 16.20 -36.60
N SER A 13 10.70 15.77 -36.48
CA SER A 13 9.57 16.71 -36.65
C SER A 13 9.48 17.50 -35.35
N MET A 14 10.31 18.55 -35.26
CA MET A 14 10.68 19.17 -33.98
C MET A 14 9.51 19.80 -33.21
N LYS A 15 8.39 20.15 -33.86
CA LYS A 15 7.29 20.86 -33.18
C LYS A 15 6.37 19.93 -32.39
N PRO A 16 5.80 18.85 -32.96
CA PRO A 16 4.93 17.94 -32.20
C PRO A 16 5.70 17.00 -31.26
N ALA A 17 6.89 16.53 -31.64
CA ALA A 17 7.66 15.59 -30.83
C ALA A 17 8.15 16.22 -29.51
N ILE A 18 8.59 17.48 -29.55
CA ILE A 18 8.99 18.22 -28.34
C ILE A 18 7.79 18.46 -27.42
N LYS A 19 6.61 18.76 -27.98
CA LYS A 19 5.37 18.89 -27.18
C LYS A 19 5.03 17.58 -26.46
N LEU A 20 5.11 16.46 -27.17
CA LEU A 20 4.84 15.14 -26.60
C LEU A 20 5.88 14.78 -25.52
N ALA A 21 7.16 14.97 -25.79
CA ALA A 21 8.23 14.75 -24.83
C ALA A 21 8.08 15.64 -23.59
N SER A 22 7.70 16.91 -23.75
CA SER A 22 7.45 17.83 -22.64
C SER A 22 6.25 17.39 -21.79
N CYS A 23 5.18 16.91 -22.42
CA CYS A 23 4.00 16.38 -21.73
C CYS A 23 4.36 15.15 -20.90
N LEU A 24 5.09 14.19 -21.50
CA LEU A 24 5.58 13.00 -20.79
C LEU A 24 6.51 13.35 -19.64
N LEU A 25 7.40 14.33 -19.84
CA LEU A 25 8.30 14.80 -18.79
C LEU A 25 7.52 15.40 -17.62
N VAL A 26 6.51 16.24 -17.89
CA VAL A 26 5.64 16.82 -16.86
C VAL A 26 4.88 15.73 -16.11
N ILE A 27 4.29 14.76 -16.83
CA ILE A 27 3.61 13.61 -16.21
C ILE A 27 4.59 12.83 -15.33
N ALA A 28 5.78 12.52 -15.82
CA ALA A 28 6.80 11.81 -15.06
C ALA A 28 7.23 12.57 -13.80
N ILE A 29 7.40 13.90 -13.88
CA ILE A 29 7.72 14.75 -12.73
C ILE A 29 6.56 14.74 -11.71
N ILE A 30 5.32 14.88 -12.18
CA ILE A 30 4.15 14.82 -11.29
C ILE A 30 4.09 13.47 -10.58
N TRP A 31 4.32 12.38 -11.32
CA TRP A 31 4.21 11.03 -10.78
C TRP A 31 5.35 10.66 -9.83
N LEU A 32 6.60 11.02 -10.17
CA LEU A 32 7.79 10.65 -9.41
C LEU A 32 8.16 11.64 -8.30
N ALA A 33 7.73 12.90 -8.37
CA ALA A 33 8.11 13.92 -7.40
C ALA A 33 6.90 14.49 -6.65
N VAL A 34 5.88 14.95 -7.36
CA VAL A 34 4.72 15.61 -6.74
C VAL A 34 3.88 14.62 -5.95
N LEU A 35 3.60 13.45 -6.52
CA LEU A 35 2.79 12.41 -5.90
C LEU A 35 3.42 11.85 -4.61
N PRO A 36 4.70 11.43 -4.57
CA PRO A 36 5.32 11.02 -3.31
C PRO A 36 5.52 12.18 -2.34
N TRP A 37 5.65 13.43 -2.80
CA TRP A 37 5.71 14.57 -1.89
C TRP A 37 4.37 14.82 -1.18
N ILE A 38 3.25 14.74 -1.91
CA ILE A 38 1.90 14.75 -1.31
C ILE A 38 1.65 13.51 -0.45
N GLY A 39 2.16 12.35 -0.89
CA GLY A 39 1.99 11.05 -0.23
C GLY A 39 2.81 10.89 1.06
N ARG A 40 3.89 11.67 1.24
CA ARG A 40 4.66 11.78 2.49
C ARG A 40 3.91 12.50 3.62
N ARG A 41 2.57 12.51 3.58
CA ARG A 41 1.73 13.03 4.66
C ARG A 41 2.06 12.30 5.96
N ALA A 42 2.54 13.04 6.94
CA ALA A 42 2.89 12.59 8.29
C ALA A 42 1.76 11.81 8.99
N ALA A 43 0.50 12.04 8.60
CA ALA A 43 -0.67 11.34 9.13
C ALA A 43 -0.66 9.82 8.94
N VAL A 44 0.03 9.30 7.90
CA VAL A 44 0.17 7.85 7.70
C VAL A 44 1.24 7.28 8.63
N SER A 45 2.35 8.00 8.82
CA SER A 45 3.43 7.60 9.74
C SER A 45 2.93 7.53 11.18
N GLU A 46 2.22 8.56 11.65
CA GLU A 46 1.69 8.60 13.02
C GLU A 46 0.71 7.46 13.31
N ARG A 47 -0.09 7.07 12.31
CA ARG A 47 -0.99 5.92 12.40
C ARG A 47 -0.22 4.59 12.43
N ILE A 48 0.82 4.45 11.62
CA ILE A 48 1.68 3.26 11.57
C ILE A 48 2.41 3.11 12.92
N ASP A 49 3.01 4.18 13.43
CA ASP A 49 3.70 4.19 14.72
C ASP A 49 2.74 3.84 15.87
N TRP A 50 1.50 4.33 15.81
CA TRP A 50 0.45 3.94 16.76
C TRP A 50 0.07 2.47 16.65
N LEU A 51 -0.05 1.91 15.43
CA LEU A 51 -0.37 0.49 15.22
C LEU A 51 0.78 -0.42 15.68
N GLU A 52 2.02 -0.05 15.36
CA GLU A 52 3.23 -0.76 15.79
C GLU A 52 3.38 -0.73 17.31
N SER A 53 3.06 0.40 17.98
CA SER A 53 3.03 0.48 19.44
C SER A 53 2.04 -0.49 20.10
N LYS A 54 1.02 -0.93 19.34
CA LYS A 54 0.04 -1.94 19.77
C LYS A 54 0.36 -3.35 19.28
N GLY A 55 1.51 -3.55 18.62
CA GLY A 55 1.92 -4.82 18.04
C GLY A 55 1.09 -5.25 16.82
N ILE A 56 0.41 -4.31 16.16
CA ILE A 56 -0.40 -4.56 14.97
C ILE A 56 0.44 -4.20 13.75
N ASP A 57 0.74 -5.18 12.90
CA ASP A 57 1.46 -4.94 11.64
C ASP A 57 0.52 -4.30 10.61
N PRO A 58 0.72 -3.00 10.26
CA PRO A 58 -0.13 -2.30 9.30
C PRO A 58 0.13 -2.72 7.86
N SER A 59 1.24 -3.40 7.56
CA SER A 59 1.54 -3.91 6.22
C SER A 59 0.74 -5.18 5.89
N ALA A 60 0.21 -5.85 6.90
CA ALA A 60 -0.67 -7.00 6.76
C ALA A 60 -2.11 -6.57 6.45
N MET A 61 -2.31 -5.87 5.33
CA MET A 61 -3.64 -5.50 4.85
C MET A 61 -4.35 -6.75 4.31
N TYR A 62 -5.04 -7.47 5.19
CA TYR A 62 -5.84 -8.63 4.82
C TYR A 62 -7.15 -8.16 4.17
N TYR A 63 -7.21 -8.26 2.85
CA TYR A 63 -8.48 -8.09 2.13
C TYR A 63 -9.42 -9.23 2.52
N THR A 64 -10.56 -8.89 3.13
CA THR A 64 -11.58 -9.85 3.58
C THR A 64 -12.21 -10.64 2.44
N GLU A 65 -12.03 -10.17 1.21
CA GLU A 65 -12.53 -10.79 -0.01
C GLU A 65 -11.58 -11.86 -0.58
N LEU A 66 -10.35 -11.98 -0.06
CA LEU A 66 -9.47 -13.09 -0.47
C LEU A 66 -9.91 -14.37 0.24
N ASP A 67 -10.06 -15.46 -0.53
CA ASP A 67 -10.41 -16.79 -0.01
C ASP A 67 -9.47 -17.28 1.11
N ALA A 68 -8.20 -16.83 1.08
CA ALA A 68 -7.21 -17.11 2.11
C ALA A 68 -7.55 -16.52 3.49
N MET A 69 -8.47 -15.57 3.58
CA MET A 69 -8.88 -14.91 4.83
C MET A 69 -9.93 -15.71 5.62
N GLN A 70 -10.78 -16.48 4.95
CA GLN A 70 -11.81 -17.31 5.59
C GLN A 70 -11.28 -18.20 6.73
N PRO A 71 -10.17 -18.96 6.56
CA PRO A 71 -9.65 -19.80 7.64
C PRO A 71 -9.11 -18.99 8.83
N ILE A 72 -8.69 -17.73 8.62
CA ILE A 72 -8.20 -16.84 9.69
C ILE A 72 -9.39 -16.32 10.49
N LEU A 73 -10.44 -15.84 9.81
CA LEU A 73 -11.67 -15.37 10.44
C LEU A 73 -12.37 -16.46 11.25
N GLN A 74 -12.41 -17.69 10.73
CA GLN A 74 -12.94 -18.84 11.46
C GLN A 74 -12.19 -19.10 12.76
N LYS A 75 -10.84 -19.05 12.73
CA LYS A 75 -10.01 -19.24 13.94
C LYS A 75 -10.24 -18.13 14.98
N LEU A 76 -10.41 -16.89 14.54
CA LEU A 76 -10.69 -15.76 15.43
C LEU A 76 -12.07 -15.88 16.09
N ASN A 77 -13.11 -16.17 15.30
CA ASN A 77 -14.47 -16.35 15.81
C ASN A 77 -14.55 -17.48 16.86
N LEU A 78 -13.84 -18.59 16.64
CA LEU A 78 -13.76 -19.69 17.60
C LEU A 78 -13.06 -19.28 18.91
N ARG A 79 -12.03 -18.43 18.84
CA ARG A 79 -11.34 -17.89 20.02
C ARG A 79 -12.24 -16.96 20.82
N ASP A 80 -13.01 -16.11 20.15
CA ASP A 80 -13.95 -15.19 20.80
C ASP A 80 -15.08 -15.95 21.51
N LEU A 81 -15.65 -16.98 20.86
CA LEU A 81 -16.65 -17.87 21.48
C LEU A 81 -16.09 -18.63 22.70
N ALA A 82 -14.83 -19.06 22.64
CA ALA A 82 -14.17 -19.74 23.76
C ALA A 82 -13.87 -18.78 24.94
N ARG A 83 -13.53 -17.53 24.63
CA ARG A 83 -13.34 -16.46 25.61
C ARG A 83 -14.65 -16.12 26.33
N ASP A 84 -15.72 -15.94 25.57
CA ASP A 84 -17.05 -15.59 26.10
C ASP A 84 -17.59 -16.69 27.05
N ARG A 85 -17.54 -17.95 26.62
CA ARG A 85 -17.91 -19.12 27.45
C ARG A 85 -17.09 -19.24 28.74
N SER A 86 -15.85 -18.75 28.74
CA SER A 86 -14.99 -18.77 29.92
C SER A 86 -15.31 -17.62 30.88
N GLY A 87 -15.69 -16.45 30.38
CA GLY A 87 -16.19 -15.33 31.19
C GLY A 87 -17.51 -15.67 31.90
N ASP A 88 -18.39 -16.41 31.21
CA ASP A 88 -19.67 -16.85 31.76
C ASP A 88 -19.49 -17.90 32.88
N ARG A 89 -18.54 -18.83 32.73
CA ARG A 89 -18.24 -19.83 33.78
C ARG A 89 -17.63 -19.22 35.05
N VAL A 90 -16.82 -18.17 34.93
CA VAL A 90 -16.22 -17.50 36.10
C VAL A 90 -17.27 -16.75 36.91
N SER A 91 -18.29 -16.20 36.25
CA SER A 91 -19.39 -15.46 36.91
C SER A 91 -20.34 -16.36 37.70
N HIS A 92 -20.41 -17.66 37.37
CA HIS A 92 -21.34 -18.62 37.96
C HIS A 92 -20.77 -19.41 39.16
N PHE A 93 -19.47 -19.33 39.43
CA PHE A 93 -18.79 -20.04 40.53
C PHE A 93 -18.54 -19.17 41.78
N GLY A 94 -18.90 -17.88 41.72
CA GLY A 94 -18.66 -16.89 42.78
C GLY A 94 -19.89 -16.46 43.59
N ARG A 95 -20.92 -17.31 43.68
CA ARG A 95 -22.10 -17.04 44.51
C ARG A 95 -22.45 -18.22 45.40
#